data_AF-A0A4P9UK09-F1
#
_entry.id   AF-A0A4P9UK09-F1
#
_cell.length_a   1.000
_cell.length_b   1.000
_cell.length_c   1.000
_cell.angle_alpha   90.00
_cell.angle_beta   90.00
_cell.angle_gamma   90.00
#
_symmetry.space_group_name_H-M   'P 1'
#
loop_
_entity.id
_entity.type
_entity.pdbx_description
1 polymer ?
#
loop_
_entity_poly.entity_id
_entity_poly.type
_entity_poly.pdbx_seq_one_letter_code
_entity_poly.pdbx_strand_id
1 'polypeptide(L)' 'MPSLVVRNLDDSIINALKERAVKHHRSTEAEHRAILAEVLMKPQRKSFAEALANIPTVGTDTDFQRINDDTSESNVFD' A
#
# COMPACT_ATOMS: atom_id res chain seq x y z
N MET A 1 -17.12 -25.00 -6.91
CA MET A 1 -16.55 -23.66 -6.63
C MET A 1 -16.75 -23.37 -5.16
N PRO A 2 -15.74 -22.87 -4.43
CA PRO A 2 -15.94 -22.45 -3.05
C PRO A 2 -16.86 -21.23 -2.99
N SER A 3 -17.77 -21.19 -2.02
CA SER A 3 -18.67 -20.06 -1.76
C SER A 3 -18.55 -19.61 -0.30
N LEU A 4 -18.66 -18.31 -0.06
CA LEU A 4 -18.62 -17.70 1.26
C LEU A 4 -19.94 -16.93 1.47
N VAL A 5 -20.66 -17.26 2.53
CA VAL A 5 -21.90 -16.57 2.90
C VAL A 5 -21.67 -15.85 4.22
N VAL A 6 -21.80 -14.53 4.21
CA VAL A 6 -21.73 -13.69 5.41
C VAL A 6 -23.15 -13.35 5.83
N ARG A 7 -23.51 -13.65 7.08
CA ARG A 7 -24.86 -13.44 7.63
C ARG A 7 -24.82 -12.29 8.64
N ASN A 8 -26.00 -11.71 8.90
CA ASN A 8 -26.20 -10.66 9.89
C ASN A 8 -25.30 -9.43 9.66
N LEU A 9 -25.27 -8.93 8.41
CA LEU A 9 -24.63 -7.66 8.10
C LEU A 9 -25.59 -6.50 8.37
N ASP A 10 -25.05 -5.42 8.91
CA ASP A 10 -25.79 -4.17 9.01
C ASP A 10 -26.09 -3.59 7.61
N ASP A 11 -27.28 -3.02 7.44
CA ASP A 11 -27.71 -2.41 6.18
C ASP A 11 -26.77 -1.29 5.71
N SER A 12 -26.13 -0.58 6.66
CA SER A 12 -25.14 0.45 6.38
C SER A 12 -23.94 -0.10 5.59
N ILE A 13 -23.48 -1.31 5.94
CA ILE A 13 -22.35 -1.98 5.29
C ILE A 13 -22.76 -2.41 3.88
N ILE A 14 -23.98 -2.93 3.71
CA ILE A 14 -24.52 -3.34 2.41
C ILE A 14 -24.62 -2.14 1.47
N ASN A 15 -25.10 -1.00 1.97
CA ASN A 15 -25.22 0.22 1.19
C ASN A 15 -23.85 0.77 0.76
N ALA A 16 -22.89 0.86 1.70
CA ALA A 16 -21.53 1.28 1.39
C ALA A 16 -20.85 0.35 0.36
N LEU A 17 -21.07 -0.97 0.45
CA LEU A 17 -20.54 -1.94 -0.51
C LEU A 17 -21.15 -1.76 -1.90
N LYS A 18 -22.46 -1.48 -2.00
CA LYS A 18 -23.14 -1.22 -3.27
C LYS A 18 -22.63 0.07 -3.92
N GLU A 19 -22.51 1.16 -3.16
CA GLU A 19 -21.97 2.43 -3.65
C GLU A 19 -20.55 2.26 -4.19
N ARG A 20 -19.70 1.54 -3.44
CA ARG A 20 -18.34 1.21 -3.86
C ARG A 20 -18.33 0.37 -5.15
N ALA A 21 -19.20 -0.64 -5.26
CA ALA A 21 -19.31 -1.48 -6.45
C ALA A 21 -19.71 -0.67 -7.70
N VAL A 22 -20.66 0.28 -7.56
CA VAL A 22 -21.05 1.20 -8.64
C VAL A 22 -19.86 2.07 -9.07
N LYS A 23 -19.12 2.63 -8.12
CA LYS A 23 -17.91 3.44 -8.39
C LYS A 23 -16.85 2.66 -9.15
N HIS A 24 -16.70 1.36 -8.87
CA HIS A 24 -15.74 0.49 -9.57
C HIS A 24 -16.32 -0.21 -10.81
N HIS A 25 -17.57 0.07 -11.17
CA HIS A 25 -18.30 -0.52 -12.31
C HIS A 25 -18.32 -2.06 -12.25
N ARG A 26 -18.59 -2.60 -11.05
CA ARG A 26 -18.60 -4.03 -10.75
C ARG A 26 -19.92 -4.42 -10.09
N SER A 27 -20.25 -5.71 -10.14
CA SER A 27 -21.32 -6.26 -9.31
C SER A 27 -20.90 -6.25 -7.83
N THR A 28 -21.87 -6.24 -6.92
CA THR A 28 -21.61 -6.27 -5.47
C THR A 28 -20.80 -7.50 -5.06
N GLU A 29 -21.06 -8.66 -5.69
CA GLU A 29 -20.28 -9.89 -5.46
C GLU A 29 -18.84 -9.77 -5.99
N ALA A 30 -18.64 -9.14 -7.14
CA ALA A 30 -17.31 -8.90 -7.68
C ALA A 30 -16.51 -7.93 -6.80
N GLU A 31 -17.15 -6.88 -6.28
CA GLU A 31 -16.52 -5.94 -5.36
C GLU A 31 -16.16 -6.61 -4.03
N HIS A 32 -17.05 -7.43 -3.48
CA HIS A 32 -16.78 -8.22 -2.29
C HIS A 32 -15.55 -9.12 -2.46
N ARG A 33 -15.45 -9.84 -3.59
CA ARG A 33 -14.28 -10.66 -3.91
C ARG A 33 -13.01 -9.80 -4.08
N ALA A 34 -13.12 -8.63 -4.70
CA ALA A 34 -12.01 -7.72 -4.87
C ALA A 34 -11.47 -7.22 -3.52
N ILE A 35 -12.35 -6.89 -2.56
CA ILE A 35 -11.94 -6.48 -1.21
C ILE A 35 -11.22 -7.61 -0.48
N LEU A 36 -11.75 -8.83 -0.54
CA LEU A 36 -11.12 -10.00 0.09
C LEU A 36 -9.73 -10.26 -0.51
N ALA A 37 -9.61 -10.20 -1.83
CA ALA A 37 -8.32 -10.34 -2.50
C ALA A 37 -7.35 -9.22 -2.09
N GLU A 38 -7.82 -7.97 -2.06
CA GLU A 38 -7.00 -6.81 -1.69
C GLU A 38 -6.50 -6.91 -0.25
N VAL A 39 -7.27 -7.45 0.69
CA VAL A 39 -6.85 -7.57 2.09
C VAL A 39 -5.97 -8.80 2.31
N LEU A 40 -6.34 -9.95 1.73
CA LEU A 40 -5.70 -11.23 2.02
C LEU A 40 -4.50 -11.55 1.12
N MET A 41 -4.45 -11.00 -0.10
CA MET A 41 -3.36 -11.23 -1.06
C MET A 41 -2.31 -10.11 -1.06
N LYS A 42 -2.39 -9.16 -0.13
CA LYS A 42 -1.33 -8.16 0.03
C LYS A 42 -0.01 -8.87 0.40
N PRO A 43 1.09 -8.60 -0.32
CA PRO A 43 2.40 -9.09 0.12
C PRO A 43 2.65 -8.58 1.54
N GLN A 44 3.31 -9.39 2.37
CA GLN A 44 3.61 -9.00 3.74
C GLN A 44 4.24 -7.60 3.75
N ARG A 45 3.62 -6.71 4.53
CA ARG A 45 4.17 -5.37 4.74
C ARG A 45 5.51 -5.52 5.42
N LYS A 46 6.59 -5.25 4.67
CA LYS A 46 7.91 -5.08 5.24
C LYS A 46 7.97 -3.71 5.91
N SER A 47 8.54 -3.65 7.11
CA SER A 47 8.92 -2.36 7.68
C SER A 47 9.95 -1.67 6.77
N PHE A 48 10.09 -0.35 6.91
CA PHE A 48 11.10 0.39 6.16
C PHE A 48 12.51 -0.19 6.39
N ALA A 49 12.83 -0.53 7.64
CA ALA A 49 14.08 -1.19 8.01
C ALA A 49 14.26 -2.57 7.35
N GLU A 50 13.21 -3.40 7.33
CA GLU A 50 13.26 -4.70 6.63
C GLU A 50 13.41 -4.56 5.13
N ALA A 51 12.80 -3.53 4.52
CA ALA A 51 12.98 -3.25 3.10
C ALA A 51 14.44 -2.87 2.80
N LEU A 52 15.05 -2.00 3.61
CA LEU A 52 16.46 -1.62 3.50
C LEU A 52 17.41 -2.80 3.72
N ALA A 53 17.15 -3.64 4.72
CA ALA A 53 17.97 -4.82 5.01
C ALA A 53 17.93 -5.88 3.89
N ASN A 54 16.89 -5.86 3.06
CA ASN A 54 16.79 -6.74 1.89
C ASN A 54 17.45 -6.17 0.63
N ILE A 55 17.97 -4.93 0.66
CA ILE A 55 18.70 -4.36 -0.47
C ILE A 55 20.02 -5.15 -0.61
N PRO A 56 20.29 -5.76 -1.78
CA PRO A 56 21.54 -6.49 -1.98
C PRO A 56 22.73 -5.52 -1.96
N THR A 57 23.90 -6.00 -1.57
CA THR A 57 25.13 -5.22 -1.66
C THR A 57 25.46 -4.97 -3.14
N VAL A 58 25.23 -3.75 -3.63
CA VAL A 58 25.39 -3.37 -5.04
C VAL A 58 26.76 -2.80 -5.39
N GLY A 59 27.73 -2.85 -4.47
CA GLY A 59 29.09 -2.39 -4.70
C GLY A 59 29.51 -1.34 -3.67
N THR A 60 30.30 -0.36 -4.11
CA THR A 60 30.73 0.76 -3.29
C THR A 60 29.79 1.95 -3.48
N ASP A 61 29.20 2.45 -2.39
CA ASP A 61 28.26 3.58 -2.34
C ASP A 61 28.92 4.94 -2.62
N THR A 62 29.82 5.00 -3.60
CA THR A 62 30.60 6.20 -3.98
C THR A 62 29.69 7.32 -4.49
N ASP A 63 28.55 6.96 -5.09
CA ASP A 63 27.48 7.85 -5.53
C ASP A 63 26.70 8.49 -4.36
N PHE A 64 26.73 7.89 -3.17
CA PHE A 64 26.17 8.45 -1.94
C PHE A 64 27.17 9.26 -1.12
N GLN A 65 28.41 9.43 -1.59
CA GLN A 65 29.43 10.16 -0.86
C GLN A 65 28.99 11.62 -0.66
N ARG A 66 28.70 11.97 0.61
CA ARG A 66 28.35 13.34 0.97
C ARG A 66 29.59 14.21 0.86
N ILE A 67 29.59 15.10 -0.13
CA ILE A 67 30.55 16.18 -0.22
C ILE A 67 30.02 17.27 0.71
N ASN A 68 30.63 17.42 1.89
CA ASN A 68 30.45 18.63 2.68
C ASN A 68 31.30 19.70 1.99
N ASP A 69 30.66 20.51 1.14
CA ASP A 69 31.28 21.75 0.75
C ASP A 69 31.24 22.65 1.99
N ASP A 70 32.41 23.06 2.50
CA ASP A 70 32.55 23.92 3.68
C ASP A 70 32.09 25.37 3.40
N THR A 71 31.52 25.62 2.22
CA THR A 71 30.73 26.80 1.92
C THR A 71 29.51 26.79 2.83
N SER A 72 29.55 27.66 3.84
CA SER A 72 28.39 28.15 4.56
C SER A 72 27.40 28.76 3.56
N GLU A 73 26.62 27.93 2.87
CA GLU A 73 25.55 28.40 2.02
C GLU A 73 24.53 29.07 2.94
N SER A 74 24.30 30.35 2.68
CA SER A 74 23.23 31.15 3.29
C SER A 74 21.95 30.32 3.31
N ASN A 75 21.29 30.24 4.47
CA ASN A 75 20.03 29.53 4.63
C ASN A 75 19.11 29.81 3.44
N VAL A 76 18.79 28.78 2.66
CA VAL A 76 17.93 28.86 1.45
C VAL A 76 16.48 29.27 1.80
N PHE A 77 16.18 29.35 3.09
CA PHE A 77 14.87 29.67 3.65
C PHE A 77 14.83 30.99 4.45
N ASP A 78 15.87 31.82 4.36
CA ASP A 78 15.86 33.19 4.90
C ASP A 78 15.34 34.20 3.85
#